data_AF-A0A6I9PGJ8-F1
#
_entry.id   AF-A0A6I9PGJ8-F1
#
_cell.length_a   1.000
_cell.length_b   1.000
_cell.length_c   1.000
_cell.angle_alpha   90.00
_cell.angle_beta   90.00
_cell.angle_gamma   90.00
#
_symmetry.space_group_name_H-M   'P 1'
#
loop_
_entity.id
_entity.type
_entity.pdbx_description
1 polymer ?
#
loop_
_entity_poly.entity_id
_entity_poly.type
_entity_poly.pdbx_seq_one_letter_code
_entity_poly.pdbx_strand_id
1 'polypeptide(L)'
;TFRRLLISKLQDEFENRTRNVEIYDKHDNPLTSEEEEQRSIAKRKMLGNIKFIGELGKLDLIHESILHKCIKTLLEKKKRVQLKDMGEDLECLCQIMRTVGPRLDHNKAKSLMDQYFGRIRSLMNNKELPARIRFLLQDTVELRENNWIPRKAFIDNGPKMIHQIRQEAVKVSAVKSRGSL
;
A
#
# COMPACT_ATOMS: atom_id res chain seq x y z
N THR A 1 -11.80 -27.84 5.90
CA THR A 1 -10.33 -27.74 5.72
C THR A 1 -9.84 -26.35 6.07
N PHE A 2 -8.62 -26.26 6.62
CA PHE A 2 -7.96 -25.05 7.15
C PHE A 2 -8.13 -23.78 6.29
N ARG A 3 -7.92 -23.85 4.97
CA ARG A 3 -8.05 -22.69 4.05
C ARG A 3 -9.41 -22.00 4.12
N ARG A 4 -10.51 -22.76 4.19
CA ARG A 4 -11.87 -22.19 4.29
C ARG A 4 -12.06 -21.43 5.60
N LEU A 5 -11.57 -22.01 6.71
CA LEU A 5 -11.65 -21.38 8.03
C LEU A 5 -10.80 -20.10 8.08
N LEU A 6 -9.61 -20.12 7.48
CA LEU A 6 -8.75 -18.94 7.37
C LEU A 6 -9.44 -17.81 6.60
N ILE A 7 -9.99 -18.09 5.42
CA ILE A 7 -10.69 -17.09 4.59
C ILE A 7 -11.88 -16.51 5.35
N SER A 8 -12.71 -17.36 5.96
CA SER A 8 -13.87 -16.92 6.76
C SER A 8 -13.42 -16.01 7.90
N LYS A 9 -12.42 -16.44 8.68
CA LYS A 9 -11.94 -15.67 9.82
C LYS A 9 -11.35 -14.31 9.40
N LEU A 10 -10.67 -14.24 8.26
CA LEU A 10 -10.11 -12.99 7.74
C LEU A 10 -11.21 -12.04 7.24
N GLN A 11 -12.24 -12.56 6.60
CA GLN A 11 -13.41 -11.75 6.22
C GLN A 11 -14.09 -11.20 7.46
N ASP A 12 -14.35 -12.03 8.46
CA ASP A 12 -14.97 -11.62 9.72
C ASP A 12 -14.13 -10.55 10.42
N GLU A 13 -12.81 -10.76 10.56
CA GLU A 13 -11.92 -9.76 11.15
C GLU A 13 -11.88 -8.47 10.33
N PHE A 14 -11.79 -8.54 9.00
CA PHE A 14 -11.80 -7.34 8.15
C PHE A 14 -13.09 -6.52 8.34
N GLU A 15 -14.24 -7.19 8.30
CA GLU A 15 -15.54 -6.55 8.46
C GLU A 15 -15.74 -6.02 9.89
N ASN A 16 -15.28 -6.73 10.91
CA ASN A 16 -15.29 -6.26 12.30
C ASN A 16 -14.42 -5.01 12.48
N ARG A 17 -13.18 -5.01 11.96
CA ARG A 17 -12.26 -3.87 12.09
C ARG A 17 -12.77 -2.65 11.34
N THR A 18 -13.33 -2.85 10.15
CA THR A 18 -13.92 -1.75 9.37
C THR A 18 -15.12 -1.16 10.11
N ARG A 19 -16.04 -2.00 10.61
CA ARG A 19 -17.19 -1.55 11.40
C ARG A 19 -16.78 -0.75 12.65
N ASN A 20 -15.74 -1.18 13.34
CA ASN A 20 -15.26 -0.49 14.55
C ASN A 20 -14.77 0.94 14.26
N VAL A 21 -14.24 1.21 13.07
CA VAL A 21 -13.88 2.58 12.66
C VAL A 21 -15.13 3.37 12.24
N GLU A 22 -16.04 2.74 11.50
CA GLU A 22 -17.24 3.40 10.99
C GLU A 22 -18.22 3.87 12.06
N ILE A 23 -18.22 3.25 13.24
CA ILE A 23 -19.05 3.69 14.39
C ILE A 23 -18.77 5.16 14.72
N TYR A 24 -17.50 5.57 14.68
CA TYR A 24 -17.11 6.95 14.97
C TYR A 24 -17.30 7.90 13.79
N ASP A 25 -17.36 7.39 12.55
CA ASP A 25 -17.61 8.19 11.35
C ASP A 25 -19.10 8.53 11.15
N LYS A 26 -20.02 7.79 11.79
CA LYS A 26 -21.49 7.97 11.69
C LYS A 26 -22.09 8.87 12.79
N HIS A 27 -21.35 9.19 13.84
CA HIS A 27 -21.85 9.90 15.03
C HIS A 27 -21.94 11.43 14.84
N ASP A 28 -23.08 12.04 14.46
CA ASP A 28 -23.13 13.44 13.95
C ASP A 28 -22.56 14.55 14.86
N ASN A 29 -22.35 14.27 16.14
CA ASN A 29 -21.68 15.19 17.05
C ASN A 29 -20.15 15.06 17.00
N PRO A 30 -19.41 16.15 17.30
CA PRO A 30 -17.97 16.09 17.53
C PRO A 30 -17.64 14.99 18.56
N LEU A 31 -16.60 14.21 18.28
CA LEU A 31 -16.13 13.18 19.20
C LEU A 31 -15.45 13.83 20.40
N THR A 32 -15.61 13.22 21.57
CA THR A 32 -14.82 13.56 22.75
C THR A 32 -13.35 13.16 22.54
N SER A 33 -12.44 13.72 23.34
CA SER A 33 -11.01 13.36 23.28
C SER A 33 -10.77 11.86 23.46
N GLU A 34 -11.57 11.20 24.31
CA GLU A 34 -11.47 9.75 24.55
C GLU A 34 -11.95 8.95 23.32
N GLU A 35 -13.05 9.38 22.68
CA GLU A 35 -13.55 8.74 21.47
C GLU A 35 -12.61 8.94 20.26
N GLU A 36 -11.94 10.09 20.16
CA GLU A 36 -10.90 10.32 19.15
C GLU A 36 -9.70 9.37 19.33
N GLU A 37 -9.27 9.14 20.58
CA GLU A 37 -8.21 8.18 20.89
C GLU A 37 -8.65 6.75 20.52
N GLN A 38 -9.86 6.35 20.89
CA GLN A 38 -10.40 5.03 20.52
C GLN A 38 -10.53 4.86 19.01
N ARG A 39 -10.98 5.90 18.30
CA ARG A 39 -11.03 5.92 16.84
C ARG A 39 -9.64 5.75 16.23
N SER A 40 -8.63 6.43 16.76
CA SER A 40 -7.23 6.29 16.32
C SER A 40 -6.71 4.87 16.53
N ILE A 41 -6.97 4.27 17.70
CA ILE A 41 -6.61 2.87 17.99
C ILE A 41 -7.32 1.91 17.02
N ALA A 42 -8.61 2.11 16.77
CA ALA A 42 -9.39 1.31 15.83
C ALA A 42 -8.84 1.42 14.39
N LYS A 43 -8.52 2.64 13.94
CA LYS A 43 -7.91 2.91 12.63
C LYS A 43 -6.56 2.20 12.49
N ARG A 44 -5.69 2.30 13.49
CA ARG A 44 -4.39 1.60 13.50
C ARG A 44 -4.55 0.09 13.39
N LYS A 45 -5.51 -0.51 14.11
CA LYS A 45 -5.82 -1.95 14.01
C LYS A 45 -6.36 -2.33 12.64
N MET A 46 -7.24 -1.50 12.06
CA MET A 46 -7.78 -1.71 10.70
C MET A 46 -6.66 -1.70 9.66
N LEU A 47 -5.79 -0.70 9.68
CA LEU A 47 -4.66 -0.59 8.75
C LEU A 47 -3.68 -1.77 8.90
N GLY A 48 -3.38 -2.17 10.14
CA GLY A 48 -2.57 -3.37 10.41
C GLY A 48 -3.19 -4.64 9.80
N ASN A 49 -4.50 -4.81 9.95
CA ASN A 49 -5.21 -5.95 9.37
C ASN A 49 -5.17 -5.93 7.83
N ILE A 50 -5.36 -4.77 7.20
CA ILE A 50 -5.24 -4.63 5.75
C ILE A 50 -3.85 -5.03 5.26
N LYS A 51 -2.78 -4.56 5.92
CA LYS A 51 -1.40 -4.95 5.58
C LYS A 51 -1.20 -6.46 5.67
N PHE A 52 -1.70 -7.07 6.74
CA PHE A 52 -1.62 -8.53 6.92
C PHE A 52 -2.38 -9.29 5.81
N ILE A 53 -3.57 -8.84 5.44
CA ILE A 53 -4.34 -9.39 4.32
C ILE A 53 -3.52 -9.28 3.01
N GLY A 54 -2.84 -8.15 2.78
CA GLY A 54 -1.93 -7.99 1.64
C GLY A 54 -0.84 -9.07 1.58
N GLU A 55 -0.20 -9.37 2.71
CA GLU A 55 0.84 -10.42 2.78
C GLU A 55 0.26 -11.82 2.53
N LEU A 56 -0.96 -12.11 3.00
CA LEU A 56 -1.63 -13.37 2.68
C LEU A 56 -2.01 -13.47 1.21
N GLY A 57 -2.40 -12.35 0.59
CA GLY A 57 -2.71 -12.26 -0.84
C GLY A 57 -1.49 -12.56 -1.71
N LYS A 58 -0.31 -12.10 -1.30
CA LYS A 58 0.97 -12.42 -1.95
C LYS A 58 1.25 -13.92 -1.96
N LEU A 59 0.81 -14.65 -0.93
CA LEU A 59 1.01 -16.10 -0.78
C LEU A 59 -0.13 -16.95 -1.39
N ASP A 60 -1.10 -16.34 -2.10
CA ASP A 60 -2.26 -17.04 -2.67
C ASP A 60 -3.18 -17.74 -1.64
N LEU A 61 -3.12 -17.30 -0.39
CA LEU A 61 -3.90 -17.89 0.70
C LEU A 61 -5.34 -17.38 0.75
N ILE A 62 -5.63 -16.27 0.07
CA ILE A 62 -6.92 -15.58 0.07
C ILE A 62 -7.35 -15.20 -1.35
N HIS A 63 -8.66 -14.98 -1.51
CA HIS A 63 -9.25 -14.59 -2.79
C HIS A 63 -9.09 -13.10 -3.06
N GLU A 64 -8.91 -12.70 -4.32
CA GLU A 64 -8.66 -11.31 -4.71
C GLU A 64 -9.80 -10.35 -4.35
N SER A 65 -11.02 -10.86 -4.18
CA SER A 65 -12.18 -10.08 -3.76
C SER A 65 -11.98 -9.36 -2.42
N ILE A 66 -11.25 -9.93 -1.46
CA ILE A 66 -10.97 -9.23 -0.20
C ILE A 66 -9.93 -8.12 -0.39
N LEU A 67 -8.94 -8.32 -1.27
CA LEU A 67 -7.94 -7.30 -1.60
C LEU A 67 -8.58 -6.09 -2.27
N HIS A 68 -9.51 -6.32 -3.21
CA HIS A 68 -10.30 -5.26 -3.82
C HIS A 68 -11.15 -4.49 -2.80
N LYS A 69 -11.74 -5.18 -1.82
CA LYS A 69 -12.45 -4.52 -0.70
C LYS A 69 -11.50 -3.63 0.10
N CYS A 70 -10.31 -4.11 0.47
CA CYS A 70 -9.32 -3.31 1.19
C CYS A 70 -8.90 -2.05 0.41
N ILE A 71 -8.61 -2.19 -0.89
CA ILE A 71 -8.24 -1.05 -1.76
C ILE A 71 -9.36 -0.02 -1.80
N LYS A 72 -10.61 -0.47 -1.95
CA LYS A 72 -11.78 0.42 -1.96
C LYS A 72 -11.92 1.18 -0.64
N THR A 73 -11.77 0.50 0.50
CA THR A 73 -11.83 1.12 1.83
C THR A 73 -10.76 2.21 2.00
N LEU A 74 -9.54 1.98 1.50
CA LEU A 74 -8.44 2.96 1.62
C LEU A 74 -8.60 4.17 0.68
N LEU A 75 -9.27 4.00 -0.47
CA LEU A 75 -9.52 5.07 -1.43
C LEU A 75 -10.76 5.91 -1.12
N GLU A 76 -11.64 5.42 -0.24
CA GLU A 76 -12.88 6.08 0.11
C GLU A 76 -12.63 7.31 0.99
N LYS A 77 -12.99 8.49 0.48
CA LYS A 77 -13.00 9.72 1.30
C LYS A 77 -14.24 9.71 2.19
N LYS A 78 -14.06 9.47 3.49
CA LYS A 78 -15.14 9.59 4.48
C LYS A 78 -15.53 11.06 4.67
N LYS A 79 -16.83 11.36 4.83
CA LYS A 79 -17.35 12.74 4.88
C LYS A 79 -16.66 13.64 5.92
N ARG A 80 -16.30 13.08 7.08
CA ARG A 80 -15.67 13.81 8.20
C ARG A 80 -14.16 13.92 8.10
N VAL A 81 -13.54 13.11 7.24
CA VAL A 81 -12.08 13.07 7.11
C VAL A 81 -11.68 14.08 6.05
N GLN A 82 -10.92 15.09 6.48
CA GLN A 82 -10.32 16.03 5.54
C GLN A 82 -9.26 15.29 4.72
N LEU A 83 -9.04 15.72 3.49
CA LEU A 83 -8.14 15.01 2.60
C LEU A 83 -6.71 14.96 3.17
N LYS A 84 -6.27 16.03 3.84
CA LYS A 84 -4.96 16.12 4.52
C LYS A 84 -4.72 15.01 5.56
N ASP A 85 -5.79 14.45 6.14
CA ASP A 85 -5.74 13.42 7.19
C ASP A 85 -5.80 11.99 6.64
N MET A 86 -5.91 11.82 5.31
CA MET A 86 -5.91 10.51 4.64
C MET A 86 -4.50 9.91 4.45
N GLY A 87 -3.45 10.57 4.95
CA GLY A 87 -2.06 10.18 4.68
C GLY A 87 -1.75 8.71 4.99
N GLU A 88 -2.17 8.22 6.16
CA GLU A 88 -1.95 6.83 6.57
C GLU A 88 -2.69 5.81 5.68
N ASP A 89 -3.91 6.17 5.25
CA ASP A 89 -4.74 5.31 4.39
C ASP A 89 -4.09 5.19 3.00
N LEU A 90 -3.60 6.31 2.46
CA LEU A 90 -2.93 6.36 1.16
C LEU A 90 -1.55 5.70 1.19
N GLU A 91 -0.82 5.79 2.30
CA GLU A 91 0.43 5.06 2.48
C GLU A 91 0.19 3.54 2.54
N CYS A 92 -0.84 3.10 3.27
CA CYS A 92 -1.28 1.71 3.29
C CYS A 92 -1.69 1.23 1.89
N LEU A 93 -2.39 2.07 1.12
CA LEU A 93 -2.78 1.78 -0.26
C LEU A 93 -1.56 1.55 -1.14
N CYS A 94 -0.57 2.45 -1.10
CA CYS A 94 0.66 2.30 -1.88
C CYS A 94 1.41 1.02 -1.51
N GLN A 95 1.44 0.66 -0.22
CA GLN A 95 2.02 -0.60 0.23
C GLN A 95 1.27 -1.81 -0.36
N ILE A 96 -0.06 -1.83 -0.26
CA ILE A 96 -0.89 -2.91 -0.83
C ILE A 96 -0.69 -3.02 -2.34
N MET A 97 -0.70 -1.91 -3.07
CA MET A 97 -0.49 -1.90 -4.52
C MET A 97 0.88 -2.46 -4.89
N ARG A 98 1.95 -2.16 -4.13
CA ARG A 98 3.27 -2.77 -4.36
C ARG A 98 3.28 -4.28 -4.09
N THR A 99 2.57 -4.74 -3.07
CA THR A 99 2.59 -6.15 -2.64
C THR A 99 1.76 -7.05 -3.57
N VAL A 100 0.55 -6.63 -3.95
CA VAL A 100 -0.40 -7.47 -4.69
C VAL A 100 -0.86 -6.88 -6.03
N GLY A 101 -0.48 -5.65 -6.36
CA GLY A 101 -0.87 -4.98 -7.61
C GLY A 101 -0.57 -5.76 -8.89
N PRO A 102 0.64 -6.35 -9.09
CA PRO A 102 0.94 -7.11 -10.30
C PRO A 102 -0.01 -8.30 -10.51
N ARG A 103 -0.47 -8.89 -9.40
CA ARG A 103 -1.41 -10.01 -9.41
C ARG A 103 -2.83 -9.55 -9.73
N LEU A 104 -3.26 -8.43 -9.16
CA LEU A 104 -4.61 -7.90 -9.36
C LEU A 104 -4.80 -7.25 -10.75
N ASP A 105 -3.72 -6.88 -11.43
CA ASP A 105 -3.77 -6.15 -12.71
C ASP A 105 -3.77 -7.07 -13.92
N HIS A 106 -4.85 -7.85 -14.07
CA HIS A 106 -5.08 -8.74 -15.21
C HIS A 106 -6.34 -8.34 -16.00
N ASN A 107 -6.50 -8.88 -17.21
CA ASN A 107 -7.55 -8.46 -18.16
C ASN A 107 -8.97 -8.40 -17.58
N LYS A 108 -9.35 -9.35 -16.71
CA LYS A 108 -10.70 -9.38 -16.10
C LYS A 108 -10.89 -8.27 -15.05
N ALA A 109 -9.83 -7.86 -14.36
CA ALA A 109 -9.86 -6.83 -13.32
C ALA A 109 -9.40 -5.46 -13.81
N LYS A 110 -8.94 -5.35 -15.07
CA LYS A 110 -8.38 -4.13 -15.68
C LYS A 110 -9.26 -2.90 -15.49
N SER A 111 -10.57 -3.01 -15.75
CA SER A 111 -11.50 -1.89 -15.59
C SER A 111 -11.52 -1.35 -14.15
N LEU A 112 -11.46 -2.25 -13.16
CA LEU A 112 -11.45 -1.87 -11.75
C LEU A 112 -10.11 -1.25 -11.34
N MET A 113 -9.00 -1.82 -11.82
CA MET A 113 -7.67 -1.25 -11.60
C MET A 113 -7.53 0.13 -12.25
N ASP A 114 -8.07 0.33 -13.45
CA ASP A 114 -8.08 1.62 -14.13
C ASP A 114 -8.86 2.68 -13.34
N GLN A 115 -9.98 2.31 -12.71
CA GLN A 115 -10.71 3.19 -11.81
C GLN A 115 -9.89 3.57 -10.56
N TYR A 116 -9.25 2.59 -9.91
CA TYR A 116 -8.39 2.88 -8.76
C TYR A 116 -7.26 3.84 -9.11
N PHE A 117 -6.56 3.59 -10.23
CA PHE A 117 -5.46 4.44 -10.66
C PHE A 117 -5.94 5.80 -11.19
N GLY A 118 -7.15 5.89 -11.75
CA GLY A 118 -7.81 7.16 -12.02
C GLY A 118 -7.97 7.99 -10.75
N ARG A 119 -8.44 7.36 -9.66
CA ARG A 119 -8.55 8.03 -8.35
C ARG A 119 -7.17 8.41 -7.80
N ILE A 120 -6.19 7.53 -7.83
CA ILE A 120 -4.81 7.79 -7.36
C ILE A 120 -4.21 9.00 -8.10
N ARG A 121 -4.38 9.08 -9.44
CA ARG A 121 -3.93 10.23 -10.25
C ARG A 121 -4.59 11.55 -9.83
N SER A 122 -5.89 11.53 -9.48
CA SER A 122 -6.55 12.73 -8.96
C SER A 122 -5.96 13.18 -7.62
N LEU A 123 -5.51 12.24 -6.79
CA LEU A 123 -4.97 12.51 -5.46
C LEU A 123 -3.52 13.00 -5.50
N MET A 124 -2.66 12.41 -6.33
CA MET A 124 -1.23 12.81 -6.40
C MET A 124 -1.02 14.27 -6.80
N ASN A 125 -1.97 14.88 -7.53
CA ASN A 125 -1.91 16.28 -7.94
C ASN A 125 -2.59 17.24 -6.94
N ASN A 126 -3.24 16.72 -5.89
CA ASN A 126 -3.99 17.54 -4.94
C ASN A 126 -3.06 18.11 -3.85
N LYS A 127 -2.94 19.44 -3.81
CA LYS A 127 -2.04 20.15 -2.89
C LYS A 127 -2.45 20.09 -1.41
N GLU A 128 -3.67 19.67 -1.09
CA GLU A 128 -4.10 19.43 0.30
C GLU A 128 -3.37 18.24 0.94
N LEU A 129 -2.87 17.29 0.13
CA LEU A 129 -2.09 16.16 0.64
C LEU A 129 -0.63 16.57 0.89
N PRO A 130 0.05 16.03 1.91
CA PRO A 130 1.48 16.23 2.11
C PRO A 130 2.30 15.79 0.90
N ALA A 131 3.38 16.52 0.58
CA ALA A 131 4.23 16.24 -0.59
C ALA A 131 4.74 14.79 -0.62
N ARG A 132 5.16 14.26 0.55
CA ARG A 132 5.57 12.86 0.72
C ARG A 132 4.50 11.87 0.21
N ILE A 133 3.23 12.09 0.55
CA ILE A 133 2.12 11.22 0.13
C ILE A 133 1.90 11.33 -1.37
N ARG A 134 1.96 12.54 -1.93
CA ARG A 134 1.84 12.75 -3.39
C ARG A 134 2.95 12.03 -4.16
N PHE A 135 4.19 12.06 -3.67
CA PHE A 135 5.30 11.31 -4.26
C PHE A 135 5.12 9.80 -4.13
N LEU A 136 4.64 9.29 -3.00
CA LEU A 136 4.31 7.87 -2.85
C LEU A 136 3.26 7.40 -3.86
N LEU A 137 2.23 8.22 -4.09
CA LEU A 137 1.19 7.94 -5.08
C LEU A 137 1.76 7.99 -6.51
N GLN A 138 2.59 8.98 -6.81
CA GLN A 138 3.30 9.09 -8.09
C GLN A 138 4.14 7.85 -8.37
N ASP A 139 4.98 7.44 -7.42
CA ASP A 139 5.82 6.25 -7.54
C ASP A 139 4.97 4.99 -7.78
N THR A 140 3.77 4.92 -7.19
CA THR A 140 2.85 3.80 -7.38
C THR A 140 2.23 3.80 -8.78
N VAL A 141 1.88 4.97 -9.32
CA VAL A 141 1.40 5.12 -10.71
C VAL A 141 2.49 4.71 -11.69
N GLU A 142 3.70 5.25 -11.53
CA GLU A 142 4.85 4.94 -12.37
C GLU A 142 5.21 3.44 -12.33
N LEU A 143 5.10 2.80 -11.15
CA LEU A 143 5.31 1.36 -11.02
C LEU A 143 4.34 0.58 -11.91
N ARG A 144 3.05 0.93 -11.93
CA ARG A 144 2.06 0.27 -12.79
C ARG A 144 2.32 0.53 -14.27
N GLU A 145 2.64 1.77 -14.64
CA GLU A 145 2.98 2.16 -16.01
C GLU A 145 4.22 1.42 -16.53
N ASN A 146 5.16 1.11 -15.63
CA ASN A 146 6.33 0.28 -15.92
C ASN A 146 6.05 -1.22 -15.75
N ASN A 147 4.82 -1.68 -15.97
CA ASN A 147 4.40 -3.08 -15.89
C ASN A 147 4.78 -3.77 -14.58
N TRP A 148 4.69 -3.03 -13.47
CA TRP A 148 5.02 -3.50 -12.12
C TRP A 148 6.49 -3.90 -11.91
N ILE A 149 7.39 -3.45 -12.79
CA ILE A 149 8.83 -3.70 -12.66
C ILE A 149 9.44 -2.61 -11.76
N PRO A 150 10.02 -2.96 -10.60
CA PRO A 150 10.68 -1.98 -9.73
C PRO A 150 11.84 -1.28 -10.43
N ARG A 151 12.02 0.01 -10.17
CA ARG A 151 13.18 0.77 -10.68
C ARG A 151 14.48 0.21 -10.06
N LYS A 152 15.55 0.10 -10.86
CA LYS A 152 16.87 -0.40 -10.41
C LYS A 152 17.42 0.30 -9.15
N ALA A 153 17.18 1.61 -9.01
CA ALA A 153 17.58 2.36 -7.82
C ALA A 153 17.00 1.80 -6.50
N PHE A 154 15.83 1.12 -6.53
CA PHE A 154 15.24 0.50 -5.36
C PHE A 154 15.92 -0.83 -4.98
N ILE A 155 16.59 -1.47 -5.95
CA ILE A 155 17.36 -2.72 -5.76
C ILE A 155 18.79 -2.38 -5.28
N ASP A 156 19.40 -1.34 -5.84
CA ASP A 156 20.80 -0.94 -5.55
C ASP A 156 20.97 -0.15 -4.23
N ASN A 157 19.91 0.48 -3.72
CA ASN A 157 19.94 1.24 -2.46
C ASN A 157 19.67 0.37 -1.20
N GLY A 158 19.58 -0.95 -1.36
CA GLY A 158 19.58 -1.88 -0.22
C GLY A 158 20.99 -2.04 0.38
N PRO A 159 21.13 -2.46 1.64
CA PRO A 159 22.42 -2.79 2.20
C PRO A 159 23.08 -3.88 1.36
N LYS A 160 24.14 -3.53 0.63
CA LYS A 160 24.92 -4.50 -0.16
C LYS A 160 25.58 -5.50 0.77
N MET A 161 25.55 -6.77 0.40
CA MET A 161 26.33 -7.78 1.13
C MET A 161 27.83 -7.50 1.00
N ILE A 162 28.61 -7.80 2.04
CA ILE A 162 30.07 -7.59 2.05
C ILE A 162 30.78 -8.23 0.84
N HIS A 163 30.24 -9.33 0.31
CA HIS A 163 30.78 -9.97 -0.88
C HIS A 163 30.61 -9.11 -2.15
N GLN A 164 29.49 -8.39 -2.29
CA GLN A 164 29.19 -7.52 -3.43
C GLN A 164 30.11 -6.29 -3.41
N ILE A 165 30.34 -5.72 -2.21
CA ILE A 165 31.27 -4.60 -2.00
C ILE A 165 32.70 -4.99 -2.40
N ARG A 166 33.15 -6.18 -1.98
CA ARG A 166 34.50 -6.69 -2.33
C ARG A 166 34.65 -6.93 -3.83
N GLN A 167 33.64 -7.51 -4.48
CA GLN A 167 33.68 -7.71 -5.94
C GLN A 167 33.67 -6.40 -6.73
N GLU A 168 32.91 -5.40 -6.29
CA GLU A 168 32.93 -4.06 -6.88
C GLU A 168 34.30 -3.39 -6.70
N ALA A 169 34.92 -3.48 -5.52
CA ALA A 169 36.26 -2.94 -5.27
C ALA A 169 37.34 -3.57 -6.18
N VAL A 170 37.26 -4.88 -6.41
CA VAL A 170 38.16 -5.60 -7.33
C VAL A 170 37.93 -5.17 -8.78
N LYS A 171 36.66 -5.02 -9.21
CA LYS A 171 36.33 -4.54 -10.57
C LYS A 171 36.77 -3.09 -10.80
N VAL A 172 36.57 -2.20 -9.83
CA VAL A 172 37.02 -0.80 -9.91
C VAL A 172 38.55 -0.71 -9.99
N SER A 173 39.25 -1.54 -9.23
CA SER A 173 40.72 -1.62 -9.27
C SER A 173 41.25 -2.14 -10.62
N ALA A 174 40.55 -3.11 -11.22
CA ALA A 174 40.87 -3.66 -12.54
C ALA A 174 40.58 -2.69 -13.70
N VAL A 175 39.59 -1.82 -13.56
CA VAL A 175 39.28 -0.79 -14.57
C VAL A 175 40.29 0.36 -14.48
N LYS A 176 40.70 0.76 -13.26
CA LYS A 176 41.72 1.81 -13.06
C LYS A 176 43.10 1.44 -13.63
N SER A 177 43.43 0.16 -13.66
CA SER A 177 44.69 -0.35 -14.20
C SER A 177 44.71 -0.48 -15.73
N ARG A 178 43.54 -0.44 -16.39
CA ARG A 178 43.42 -0.49 -17.86
C ARG A 178 43.32 0.89 -18.53
N GLY A 179 43.11 1.96 -17.76
CA GLY A 179 43.02 3.34 -18.26
C GLY A 179 44.32 4.15 -18.18
N SER A 180 45.44 3.53 -17.80
CA SER A 180 46.76 4.17 -17.65
C SER A 180 47.84 3.60 -18.59
N LEU A 181 47.45 3.02 -19.73
CA LEU A 181 48.35 2.64 -20.82
C LEU A 181 47.90 3.31 -22.11
#